data_AF-A0A1W9WK39-F1
#
_entry.id   AF-A0A1W9WK39-F1
#
_cell.length_a   1.000
_cell.length_b   1.000
_cell.length_c   1.000
_cell.angle_alpha   90.00
_cell.angle_beta   90.00
_cell.angle_gamma   90.00
#
_symmetry.space_group_name_H-M   'P 1'
#
loop_
_entity.id
_entity.type
_entity.pdbx_description
1 polymer ?
#
loop_
_entity_poly.entity_id
_entity_poly.type
_entity_poly.pdbx_seq_one_letter_code
_entity_poly.pdbx_strand_id
1 'polypeptide(L)'
;MTVIQEGHLHFFFPEEWRVIKYDECRFQQQKALKCQNTKAVDILALSETELFMIEAKDFRGDRIANKKRINSAELAIEFAQKIRDTIASLYGAHRHASLELEAFCKYLFSKKINKVTAILFLEEDRPKPKTKQAKQARLTLMTVIERQLKFLKVRSNIYNRANLPDHFQWRVK
;
A
#
# COMPACT_ATOMS: atom_id res chain seq x y z
N MET A 1 9.46 1.47 -18.96
CA MET A 1 9.16 1.71 -17.53
C MET A 1 7.67 1.46 -17.36
N THR A 2 7.23 0.78 -16.30
CA THR A 2 5.80 0.54 -16.07
C THR A 2 5.21 1.71 -15.28
N VAL A 3 4.09 2.26 -15.74
CA VAL A 3 3.44 3.41 -15.11
C VAL A 3 2.05 3.04 -14.62
N ILE A 4 1.76 3.29 -13.35
CA ILE A 4 0.41 3.19 -12.78
C ILE A 4 -0.03 4.59 -12.38
N GLN A 5 -1.20 4.99 -12.85
CA GLN A 5 -1.84 6.23 -12.44
C GLN A 5 -2.88 5.95 -11.35
N GLU A 6 -2.79 6.70 -10.25
CA GLU A 6 -3.78 6.68 -9.18
C GLU A 6 -4.14 8.13 -8.81
N GLY A 7 -5.36 8.54 -9.20
CA GLY A 7 -5.77 9.95 -9.18
C GLY A 7 -4.81 10.84 -9.99
N HIS A 8 -4.19 11.81 -9.30
CA HIS A 8 -3.20 12.73 -9.88
C HIS A 8 -1.74 12.24 -9.72
N LEU A 9 -1.51 11.10 -9.08
CA LEU A 9 -0.18 10.56 -8.84
C LEU A 9 0.18 9.55 -9.92
N HIS A 10 1.42 9.64 -10.42
CA HIS A 10 1.97 8.69 -11.38
C HIS A 10 3.11 7.92 -10.73
N PHE A 11 2.93 6.61 -10.58
CA PHE A 11 3.91 5.68 -10.03
C PHE A 11 4.71 5.06 -11.16
N PHE A 12 6.03 5.19 -11.10
CA PHE A 12 6.95 4.73 -12.11
C PHE A 12 7.80 3.60 -11.57
N PHE A 13 7.60 2.40 -12.10
CA PHE A 13 8.32 1.19 -11.71
C PHE A 13 9.24 0.71 -12.85
N PRO A 14 10.35 0.02 -12.53
CA PRO A 14 11.15 -0.65 -13.54
C PRO A 14 10.35 -1.65 -14.38
N GLU A 15 10.77 -1.92 -15.62
CA GLU A 15 10.01 -2.78 -16.57
C GLU A 15 10.01 -4.25 -16.17
N GLU A 16 11.09 -4.69 -15.54
CA GLU A 16 11.30 -6.06 -15.09
C GLU A 16 10.40 -6.44 -13.90
N TRP A 17 9.86 -5.44 -13.19
CA TRP A 17 8.95 -5.64 -12.08
C TRP A 17 7.60 -6.15 -12.55
N ARG A 18 6.94 -6.95 -11.71
CA ARG A 18 5.52 -7.29 -11.90
C ARG A 18 4.69 -6.29 -11.13
N VAL A 19 3.91 -5.48 -11.83
CA VAL A 19 3.11 -4.40 -11.25
C VAL A 19 1.67 -4.49 -11.73
N ILE A 20 0.72 -4.27 -10.83
CA ILE A 20 -0.71 -4.25 -11.15
C ILE A 20 -1.43 -3.23 -10.27
N LYS A 21 -2.43 -2.57 -10.86
CA LYS A 21 -3.46 -1.85 -10.10
C LYS A 21 -4.43 -2.87 -9.50
N TYR A 22 -4.20 -3.20 -8.24
CA TYR A 22 -4.73 -4.41 -7.61
C TYR A 22 -6.22 -4.29 -7.29
N ASP A 23 -6.66 -3.13 -6.84
CA ASP A 23 -8.06 -2.84 -6.59
C ASP A 23 -8.91 -2.98 -7.86
N GLU A 24 -8.35 -2.74 -9.04
CA GLU A 24 -9.00 -2.91 -10.35
C GLU A 24 -8.83 -4.30 -10.98
N CYS A 25 -8.04 -5.20 -10.40
CA CYS A 25 -7.80 -6.51 -11.00
C CYS A 25 -9.04 -7.41 -10.98
N ARG A 26 -9.13 -8.35 -11.94
CA ARG A 26 -10.33 -9.18 -12.13
C ARG A 26 -10.66 -10.01 -10.91
N PHE A 27 -9.63 -10.64 -10.31
CA PHE A 27 -9.85 -11.46 -9.12
C PHE A 27 -10.42 -10.63 -7.97
N GLN A 28 -9.90 -9.42 -7.76
CA GLN A 28 -10.37 -8.53 -6.70
C GLN A 28 -11.82 -8.11 -6.93
N GLN A 29 -12.13 -7.58 -8.11
CA GLN A 29 -13.45 -7.06 -8.46
C GLN A 29 -14.54 -8.13 -8.49
N GLN A 30 -14.24 -9.32 -9.04
CA GLN A 30 -15.27 -10.34 -9.30
C GLN A 30 -15.41 -11.38 -8.20
N LYS A 31 -14.42 -11.49 -7.29
CA LYS A 31 -14.41 -12.50 -6.22
C LYS A 31 -14.22 -11.90 -4.85
N ALA A 32 -13.09 -11.25 -4.58
CA ALA A 32 -12.76 -10.80 -3.23
C ALA A 32 -13.74 -9.75 -2.69
N LEU A 33 -14.09 -8.74 -3.49
CA LEU A 33 -15.04 -7.68 -3.08
C LEU A 33 -16.47 -8.16 -2.82
N LYS A 34 -16.82 -9.41 -3.21
CA LYS A 34 -18.10 -10.02 -2.83
C LYS A 34 -18.17 -10.40 -1.35
N CYS A 35 -17.01 -10.54 -0.70
CA CYS A 35 -16.94 -10.73 0.74
C CYS A 35 -17.13 -9.38 1.44
N GLN A 36 -18.16 -9.27 2.28
CA GLN A 36 -18.57 -8.01 2.91
C GLN A 36 -17.40 -7.30 3.61
N ASN A 37 -17.32 -5.98 3.43
CA ASN A 37 -16.32 -5.10 4.02
C ASN A 37 -14.85 -5.36 3.60
N THR A 38 -14.61 -6.20 2.59
CA THR A 38 -13.25 -6.40 2.04
C THR A 38 -12.75 -5.11 1.40
N LYS A 39 -11.54 -4.69 1.76
CA LYS A 39 -10.83 -3.60 1.10
C LYS A 39 -9.60 -4.11 0.36
N ALA A 40 -9.08 -3.30 -0.56
CA ALA A 40 -7.86 -3.60 -1.31
C ALA A 40 -6.92 -2.41 -1.29
N VAL A 41 -5.61 -2.68 -1.32
CA VAL A 41 -4.63 -1.67 -1.72
C VAL A 41 -4.77 -1.34 -3.19
N ASP A 42 -4.36 -0.13 -3.57
CA ASP A 42 -4.45 0.32 -4.95
C ASP A 42 -3.44 -0.41 -5.84
N ILE A 43 -2.20 -0.68 -5.36
CA ILE A 43 -1.12 -1.23 -6.20
C ILE A 43 -0.41 -2.40 -5.51
N LEU A 44 -0.16 -3.46 -6.28
CA LEU A 44 0.87 -4.46 -5.97
C LEU A 44 2.05 -4.28 -6.93
N ALA A 45 3.26 -4.23 -6.38
CA ALA A 45 4.48 -4.16 -7.16
C ALA A 45 5.50 -5.16 -6.61
N LEU A 46 6.00 -6.05 -7.46
CA LEU A 46 6.92 -7.11 -7.10
C LEU A 46 8.23 -6.91 -7.86
N SER A 47 9.28 -6.64 -7.10
CA SER A 47 10.67 -6.68 -7.56
C SER A 47 11.22 -8.10 -7.44
N GLU A 48 12.49 -8.31 -7.79
CA GLU A 48 13.15 -9.60 -7.60
C GLU A 48 13.19 -10.06 -6.13
N THR A 49 13.25 -9.12 -5.18
CA THR A 49 13.53 -9.44 -3.76
C THR A 49 12.48 -8.95 -2.77
N GLU A 50 11.48 -8.20 -3.23
CA GLU A 50 10.52 -7.53 -2.36
C GLU A 50 9.15 -7.32 -3.02
N LEU A 51 8.10 -7.65 -2.27
CA LEU A 51 6.72 -7.32 -2.60
C LEU A 51 6.30 -6.03 -1.89
N PHE A 52 5.87 -5.05 -2.67
CA PHE A 52 5.26 -3.81 -2.19
C PHE A 52 3.74 -3.87 -2.30
N MET A 53 3.06 -3.47 -1.23
CA MET A 53 1.61 -3.27 -1.17
C MET A 53 1.36 -1.79 -0.90
N ILE A 54 0.86 -1.06 -1.89
CA ILE A 54 0.86 0.41 -1.87
C ILE A 54 -0.57 0.92 -1.89
N GLU A 55 -0.89 1.74 -0.89
CA GLU A 55 -2.11 2.55 -0.84
C GLU A 55 -1.74 4.01 -1.07
N ALA A 56 -2.34 4.66 -2.06
CA ALA A 56 -2.13 6.05 -2.39
C ALA A 56 -3.26 6.93 -1.83
N LYS A 57 -2.86 8.04 -1.21
CA LYS A 57 -3.76 9.10 -0.75
C LYS A 57 -3.15 10.44 -1.11
N ASP A 58 -3.79 11.13 -2.04
CA ASP A 58 -3.47 12.50 -2.40
C ASP A 58 -4.43 13.46 -1.68
N PHE A 59 -3.92 14.14 -0.66
CA PHE A 59 -4.69 15.09 0.15
C PHE A 59 -4.33 16.55 -0.15
N ARG A 60 -3.63 16.82 -1.25
CA ARG A 60 -3.38 18.18 -1.74
C ARG A 60 -4.70 18.87 -2.11
N GLY A 61 -4.76 20.19 -1.96
CA GLY A 61 -5.92 21.00 -2.33
C GLY A 61 -7.06 21.08 -1.31
N ASP A 62 -7.20 20.11 -0.39
CA ASP A 62 -8.31 20.04 0.57
C ASP A 62 -7.86 19.98 2.04
N ARG A 63 -7.05 20.98 2.45
CA ARG A 63 -6.32 20.99 3.73
C ARG A 63 -7.19 20.84 4.97
N ILE A 64 -8.38 21.43 5.03
CA ILE A 64 -9.18 21.50 6.25
C ILE A 64 -9.94 20.18 6.48
N ALA A 65 -10.58 19.65 5.43
CA ALA A 65 -11.30 18.38 5.48
C ALA A 65 -10.33 17.21 5.75
N ASN A 66 -9.19 17.19 5.05
CA ASN A 66 -8.23 16.09 5.18
C ASN A 66 -7.43 16.12 6.49
N LYS A 67 -7.33 17.28 7.17
CA LYS A 67 -6.59 17.38 8.45
C LYS A 67 -7.19 16.50 9.55
N LYS A 68 -8.52 16.36 9.63
CA LYS A 68 -9.17 15.45 10.58
C LYS A 68 -8.86 13.99 10.25
N ARG A 69 -8.93 13.63 8.97
CA ARG A 69 -8.72 12.26 8.46
C ARG A 69 -7.26 11.79 8.61
N ILE A 70 -6.29 12.66 8.33
CA ILE A 70 -4.85 12.37 8.50
C ILE A 70 -4.49 12.23 9.98
N ASN A 71 -5.13 12.99 10.86
CA ASN A 71 -4.85 12.96 12.28
C ASN A 71 -5.71 11.91 13.03
N SER A 72 -6.65 11.23 12.36
CA SER A 72 -7.45 10.19 12.99
C SER A 72 -6.75 8.83 12.86
N ALA A 73 -6.94 7.98 13.87
CA ALA A 73 -6.50 6.59 13.82
C ALA A 73 -7.24 5.80 12.73
N GLU A 74 -8.34 6.32 12.19
CA GLU A 74 -9.16 5.67 11.16
C GLU A 74 -8.37 5.42 9.88
N LEU A 75 -7.55 6.38 9.43
CA LEU A 75 -6.70 6.20 8.25
C LEU A 75 -5.73 5.01 8.44
N ALA A 76 -5.11 4.92 9.61
CA ALA A 76 -4.22 3.81 9.95
C ALA A 76 -4.96 2.48 10.05
N ILE A 77 -6.17 2.47 10.62
CA ILE A 77 -7.02 1.27 10.74
C ILE A 77 -7.47 0.80 9.36
N GLU A 78 -7.94 1.70 8.51
CA GLU A 78 -8.36 1.42 7.14
C GLU A 78 -7.20 0.90 6.29
N PHE A 79 -6.03 1.55 6.37
CA PHE A 79 -4.84 1.07 5.67
C PHE A 79 -4.42 -0.32 6.14
N ALA A 80 -4.37 -0.56 7.46
CA ALA A 80 -4.04 -1.89 7.97
C ALA A 80 -5.08 -2.95 7.56
N GLN A 81 -6.36 -2.59 7.51
CA GLN A 81 -7.41 -3.47 6.97
C GLN A 81 -7.14 -3.80 5.50
N LYS A 82 -6.86 -2.80 4.65
CA LYS A 82 -6.52 -3.02 3.23
C LYS A 82 -5.35 -4.00 3.06
N ILE A 83 -4.31 -3.92 3.89
CA ILE A 83 -3.19 -4.87 3.83
C ILE A 83 -3.64 -6.29 4.19
N ARG A 84 -4.36 -6.47 5.30
CA ARG A 84 -4.84 -7.80 5.72
C ARG A 84 -5.76 -8.43 4.68
N ASP A 85 -6.72 -7.65 4.19
CA ASP A 85 -7.71 -8.08 3.22
C ASP A 85 -7.06 -8.40 1.87
N THR A 86 -6.03 -7.64 1.46
CA THR A 86 -5.23 -7.94 0.27
C THR A 86 -4.48 -9.27 0.43
N ILE A 87 -3.87 -9.54 1.58
CA ILE A 87 -3.19 -10.83 1.83
C ILE A 87 -4.19 -11.99 1.81
N ALA A 88 -5.35 -11.83 2.46
CA ALA A 88 -6.42 -12.84 2.45
C ALA A 88 -6.94 -13.08 1.02
N SER A 89 -7.09 -12.03 0.24
CA SER A 89 -7.53 -12.10 -1.15
C SER A 89 -6.49 -12.75 -2.06
N LEU A 90 -5.20 -12.47 -1.86
CA LEU A 90 -4.09 -13.17 -2.52
C LEU A 90 -4.06 -14.66 -2.15
N TYR A 91 -4.39 -15.01 -0.91
CA TYR A 91 -4.55 -16.42 -0.52
C TYR A 91 -5.69 -17.07 -1.30
N GLY A 92 -6.85 -16.42 -1.39
CA GLY A 92 -7.95 -16.86 -2.25
C GLY A 92 -7.51 -17.02 -3.71
N ALA A 93 -6.78 -16.05 -4.25
CA ALA A 93 -6.27 -16.09 -5.62
C ALA A 93 -5.33 -17.27 -5.85
N HIS A 94 -4.46 -17.57 -4.88
CA HIS A 94 -3.59 -18.74 -4.90
C HIS A 94 -4.40 -20.05 -4.94
N ARG A 95 -5.44 -20.16 -4.11
CA ARG A 95 -6.32 -21.34 -4.06
C ARG A 95 -7.15 -21.52 -5.34
N HIS A 96 -7.42 -20.43 -6.05
CA HIS A 96 -8.11 -20.45 -7.33
C HIS A 96 -7.18 -20.49 -8.56
N ALA A 97 -5.86 -20.63 -8.36
CA ALA A 97 -4.87 -20.61 -9.43
C ALA A 97 -5.02 -19.40 -10.37
N SER A 98 -5.25 -18.21 -9.80
CA SER A 98 -5.39 -16.98 -10.59
C SER A 98 -4.11 -16.68 -11.37
N LEU A 99 -4.16 -16.78 -12.71
CA LEU A 99 -3.02 -16.50 -13.57
C LEU A 99 -2.57 -15.03 -13.47
N GLU A 100 -3.53 -14.10 -13.35
CA GLU A 100 -3.28 -12.66 -13.21
C GLU A 100 -2.44 -12.33 -11.96
N LEU A 101 -2.60 -13.10 -10.88
CA LEU A 101 -1.95 -12.86 -9.59
C LEU A 101 -0.86 -13.88 -9.26
N GLU A 102 -0.51 -14.76 -10.22
CA GLU A 102 0.31 -15.93 -9.97
C GLU A 102 1.69 -15.58 -9.38
N ALA A 103 2.36 -14.57 -9.96
CA ALA A 103 3.68 -14.13 -9.50
C ALA A 103 3.65 -13.63 -8.04
N PHE A 104 2.64 -12.83 -7.69
CA PHE A 104 2.46 -12.30 -6.33
C PHE A 104 2.15 -13.42 -5.34
N CYS A 105 1.28 -14.36 -5.70
CA CYS A 105 0.95 -15.52 -4.86
C CYS A 105 2.17 -16.43 -4.65
N LYS A 106 2.92 -16.75 -5.72
CA LYS A 106 4.13 -17.58 -5.64
C LYS A 106 5.18 -16.95 -4.73
N TYR A 107 5.35 -15.63 -4.81
CA TYR A 107 6.25 -14.90 -3.93
C TYR A 107 5.75 -14.90 -2.48
N LEU A 108 4.50 -14.49 -2.22
CA LEU A 108 3.99 -14.33 -0.86
C LEU A 108 3.88 -15.66 -0.10
N PHE A 109 3.47 -16.74 -0.76
CA PHE A 109 3.24 -18.05 -0.14
C PHE A 109 4.35 -19.07 -0.43
N SER A 110 5.55 -18.59 -0.77
CA SER A 110 6.71 -19.45 -0.96
C SER A 110 7.14 -20.11 0.36
N LYS A 111 7.93 -21.19 0.28
CA LYS A 111 8.52 -21.81 1.49
C LYS A 111 9.48 -20.88 2.24
N LYS A 112 10.08 -19.90 1.54
CA LYS A 112 10.96 -18.90 2.14
C LYS A 112 10.12 -17.74 2.66
N ILE A 113 10.49 -17.22 3.83
CA ILE A 113 9.89 -15.99 4.34
C ILE A 113 10.44 -14.82 3.53
N ASN A 114 9.60 -14.29 2.66
CA ASN A 114 9.95 -13.22 1.75
C ASN A 114 9.69 -11.83 2.33
N LYS A 115 10.32 -10.81 1.74
CA LYS A 115 10.21 -9.43 2.20
C LYS A 115 8.92 -8.81 1.65
N VAL A 116 8.06 -8.33 2.55
CA VAL A 116 6.82 -7.63 2.20
C VAL A 116 6.81 -6.27 2.86
N THR A 117 6.57 -5.24 2.07
CA THR A 117 6.52 -3.84 2.52
C THR A 117 5.19 -3.20 2.15
N ALA A 118 4.41 -2.85 3.17
CA ALA A 118 3.21 -2.06 3.07
C ALA A 118 3.56 -0.56 3.12
N ILE A 119 3.07 0.19 2.13
CA ILE A 119 3.33 1.63 2.00
C ILE A 119 2.00 2.36 1.94
N LEU A 120 1.78 3.23 2.92
CA LEU A 120 0.79 4.30 2.79
C LEU A 120 1.50 5.50 2.15
N PHE A 121 1.27 5.69 0.86
CA PHE A 121 1.79 6.84 0.11
C PHE A 121 0.86 8.03 0.31
N LEU A 122 1.28 8.96 1.15
CA LEU A 122 0.48 10.07 1.64
C LEU A 122 1.04 11.41 1.15
N GLU A 123 0.54 11.88 0.01
CA GLU A 123 0.91 13.19 -0.54
C GLU A 123 0.05 14.27 0.14
N GLU A 124 0.70 15.30 0.70
CA GLU A 124 0.06 16.39 1.42
C GLU A 124 0.71 17.71 1.02
N ASP A 125 -0.04 18.82 1.03
CA ASP A 125 0.53 20.18 0.85
C ASP A 125 1.41 20.64 2.03
N ARG A 126 1.60 19.78 3.05
CA ARG A 126 2.33 20.17 4.26
C ARG A 126 3.81 20.35 3.92
N PRO A 127 4.47 21.44 4.36
CA PRO A 127 5.92 21.41 4.47
C PRO A 127 6.32 20.23 5.37
N LYS A 128 7.50 19.62 5.14
CA LYS A 128 8.14 18.60 6.01
C LYS A 128 7.74 18.85 7.47
N PRO A 129 7.43 17.84 8.30
CA PRO A 129 6.82 18.05 9.61
C PRO A 129 7.71 18.91 10.52
N LYS A 130 7.59 20.23 10.40
CA LYS A 130 8.35 21.24 11.13
C LYS A 130 7.74 21.45 12.51
N THR A 131 6.47 21.10 12.70
CA THR A 131 5.76 21.20 13.97
C THR A 131 5.80 19.87 14.74
N LYS A 132 5.96 19.95 16.07
CA LYS A 132 5.92 18.79 16.97
C LYS A 132 4.63 17.97 16.80
N GLN A 133 3.50 18.65 16.59
CA GLN A 133 2.19 18.01 16.41
C GLN A 133 2.12 17.12 15.16
N ALA A 134 2.69 17.56 14.03
CA ALA A 134 2.67 16.76 12.80
C ALA A 134 3.56 15.51 12.90
N LYS A 135 4.69 15.62 13.62
CA LYS A 135 5.55 14.46 13.93
C LYS A 135 4.79 13.47 14.82
N GLN A 136 4.14 13.97 15.87
CA GLN A 136 3.38 13.13 16.80
C GLN A 136 2.23 12.40 16.10
N ALA A 137 1.48 13.07 15.22
CA ALA A 137 0.41 12.44 14.45
C ALA A 137 0.93 11.29 13.56
N ARG A 138 2.05 11.50 12.86
CA ARG A 138 2.69 10.44 12.06
C ARG A 138 3.14 9.26 12.92
N LEU A 139 3.72 9.52 14.10
CA LEU A 139 4.10 8.46 15.04
C LEU A 139 2.88 7.67 15.51
N THR A 140 1.79 8.35 15.87
CA THR A 140 0.54 7.70 16.27
C THR A 140 -0.03 6.81 15.16
N LEU A 141 -0.05 7.30 13.91
CA LEU A 141 -0.45 6.47 12.76
C LEU A 141 0.42 5.21 12.65
N MET A 142 1.75 5.39 12.67
CA MET A 142 2.69 4.27 12.58
C MET A 142 2.50 3.25 13.71
N THR A 143 2.34 3.70 14.96
CA THR A 143 2.06 2.81 16.10
C THR A 143 0.79 1.99 15.88
N VAL A 144 -0.28 2.59 15.35
CA VAL A 144 -1.53 1.86 15.07
C VAL A 144 -1.32 0.84 13.95
N ILE A 145 -0.64 1.21 12.86
CA ILE A 145 -0.36 0.32 11.73
C ILE A 145 0.49 -0.87 12.18
N GLU A 146 1.59 -0.61 12.90
CA GLU A 146 2.48 -1.66 13.39
C GLU A 146 1.75 -2.61 14.33
N ARG A 147 0.95 -2.09 15.27
CA ARG A 147 0.14 -2.94 16.17
C ARG A 147 -0.77 -3.89 15.39
N GLN A 148 -1.32 -3.43 14.27
CA GLN A 148 -2.26 -4.18 13.44
C GLN A 148 -1.60 -5.15 12.46
N LEU A 149 -0.34 -4.90 12.05
CA LEU A 149 0.33 -5.66 10.97
C LEU A 149 1.56 -6.44 11.42
N LYS A 150 2.08 -6.22 12.65
CA LYS A 150 3.30 -6.88 13.15
C LYS A 150 3.22 -8.41 13.11
N PHE A 151 2.06 -8.98 13.39
CA PHE A 151 1.86 -10.44 13.36
C PHE A 151 2.01 -11.05 11.95
N LEU A 152 1.84 -10.24 10.90
CA LEU A 152 2.03 -10.65 9.50
C LEU A 152 3.48 -10.50 9.01
N LYS A 153 4.38 -9.98 9.86
CA LYS A 153 5.79 -9.71 9.50
C LYS A 153 5.93 -8.80 8.26
N VAL A 154 4.97 -7.89 8.06
CA VAL A 154 4.98 -6.87 7.00
C VAL A 154 5.69 -5.62 7.51
N ARG A 155 6.67 -5.11 6.76
CA ARG A 155 7.28 -3.81 7.05
C ARG A 155 6.30 -2.73 6.64
N SER A 156 6.00 -1.79 7.54
CA SER A 156 5.01 -0.75 7.26
C SER A 156 5.69 0.61 7.23
N ASN A 157 5.38 1.44 6.24
CA ASN A 157 5.95 2.77 6.12
C ASN A 157 4.92 3.77 5.60
N ILE A 158 5.10 5.05 5.98
CA ILE A 158 4.38 6.18 5.41
C ILE A 158 5.38 7.04 4.64
N TYR A 159 5.19 7.16 3.33
CA TYR A 159 6.05 7.94 2.45
C TYR A 159 5.25 8.97 1.65
N ASN A 160 5.96 9.92 1.07
CA ASN A 160 5.49 10.85 0.05
C ASN A 160 6.63 11.08 -0.97
N ARG A 161 6.42 11.93 -1.97
CA ARG A 161 7.47 12.19 -2.99
C ARG A 161 8.80 12.68 -2.41
N ALA A 162 8.78 13.37 -1.28
CA ALA A 162 9.96 13.99 -0.69
C ALA A 162 10.80 13.07 0.21
N ASN A 163 10.29 11.90 0.60
CA ASN A 163 10.98 10.98 1.50
C ASN A 163 10.90 9.51 1.08
N LEU A 164 10.39 9.22 -0.12
CA LEU A 164 10.45 7.88 -0.69
C LEU A 164 11.93 7.48 -0.88
N PRO A 165 12.37 6.32 -0.36
CA PRO A 165 13.78 5.93 -0.47
C PRO A 165 14.21 5.61 -1.90
N ASP A 166 15.32 6.20 -2.35
CA ASP A 166 15.86 5.97 -3.71
C ASP A 166 16.22 4.51 -3.98
N HIS A 167 16.61 3.76 -2.93
CA HIS A 167 16.96 2.34 -3.05
C HIS A 167 15.76 1.44 -3.39
N PHE A 168 14.52 1.95 -3.34
CA PHE A 168 13.36 1.22 -3.84
C PHE A 168 13.27 1.18 -5.37
N GLN A 169 14.05 2.00 -6.09
CA GLN A 169 14.15 2.00 -7.56
C GLN A 169 12.86 2.39 -8.32
N TRP A 170 11.73 2.58 -7.64
CA TRP A 170 10.52 3.21 -8.18
C TRP A 170 10.34 4.62 -7.61
N ARG A 171 9.57 5.45 -8.32
CA ARG A 171 9.35 6.86 -7.95
C ARG A 171 7.92 7.30 -8.23
N VAL A 172 7.53 8.44 -7.68
CA VAL A 172 6.21 9.05 -7.94
C VAL A 172 6.38 10.48 -8.45
N LYS A 173 5.60 10.87 -9.46
CA LYS A 173 5.46 12.27 -9.88
C LYS A 173 4.04 12.77 -9.67
#